data_AF-A0A418BX49-F1
#
_entry.id   AF-A0A418BX49-F1
#
_cell.length_a   1.000
_cell.length_b   1.000
_cell.length_c   1.000
_cell.angle_alpha   90.00
_cell.angle_beta   90.00
_cell.angle_gamma   90.00
#
_symmetry.space_group_name_H-M   'P 1'
#
loop_
_entity.id
_entity.type
_entity.pdbx_description
1 polymer ?
#
loop_
_entity_poly.entity_id
_entity_poly.type
_entity_poly.pdbx_seq_one_letter_code
_entity_poly.pdbx_strand_id
1 'polypeptide(L)'
;LGMTAPPEKDADDTSNTMEVACKNFEIFRFHVRVTSASMTLHTRLVERLESTHQPAPIAFAKEPLTRSEDEDKHRHPWSDLEVAESARMGLTAPSRRHNPTSGGFRVTRVNHTFRLCATYPMLLIVPQHISDSDLKSIAHFRARGRVPAITYRHEATDALVARCAQPLVGLRRRRCASDELYVKFLQQHAVGGLYIIDCRHQVGEQINIFIMMIPVFFGTRWLEHVRSVLVAATTCVDKLVEEKASLLVHCSDGWDRTAQLTALVKVCCDPYFRTVDGFALLVQQEWVSFGHRFDSRCGMKAGHRSGAKKHGYWDDEQSSPVFVQFIDAVWQMTQLAPCSFEFNDA
;
A
#
# COMPACT_ATOMS: atom_id res chain seq x y z
N LEU A 1 22.74 18.90 -1.95
CA LEU A 1 23.27 19.88 -0.98
C LEU A 1 24.70 20.19 -1.37
N GLY A 2 25.01 21.42 -1.76
CA GLY A 2 26.36 21.79 -2.20
C GLY A 2 26.72 23.16 -1.64
N MET A 3 27.81 23.23 -0.87
CA MET A 3 28.48 24.48 -0.52
C MET A 3 29.79 24.51 -1.31
N THR A 4 29.93 25.46 -2.23
CA THR A 4 31.17 25.65 -2.99
C THR A 4 32.06 26.68 -2.29
N ALA A 5 33.33 26.30 -2.12
CA ALA A 5 34.53 27.08 -1.78
C ALA A 5 35.11 26.87 -0.36
N PRO A 6 36.44 26.63 -0.23
CA PRO A 6 37.14 26.69 1.04
C PRO A 6 37.29 28.15 1.51
N PRO A 7 37.39 28.40 2.83
CA PRO A 7 37.45 29.76 3.36
C PRO A 7 38.78 30.40 2.98
N GLU A 8 38.75 31.40 2.09
CA GLU A 8 39.86 32.34 1.94
C GLU A 8 39.89 33.28 3.15
N LYS A 9 41.09 33.49 3.68
CA LYS A 9 41.34 34.48 4.73
C LYS A 9 41.05 35.86 4.16
N ASP A 10 40.23 36.60 4.89
CA ASP A 10 39.96 38.04 4.73
C ASP A 10 39.01 38.42 3.58
N ALA A 11 37.71 38.15 3.77
CA ALA A 11 36.62 38.97 3.22
C ALA A 11 35.38 38.88 4.12
N ASP A 12 35.01 40.03 4.68
CA ASP A 12 33.81 40.26 5.48
C ASP A 12 32.54 39.90 4.69
N ASP A 13 31.62 39.17 5.33
CA ASP A 13 30.24 38.88 4.90
C ASP A 13 29.98 38.01 3.64
N THR A 14 30.71 36.92 3.44
CA THR A 14 30.25 35.85 2.52
C THR A 14 29.12 35.03 3.17
N SER A 15 27.87 35.44 2.92
CA SER A 15 26.68 34.65 3.23
C SER A 15 26.51 33.53 2.19
N ASN A 16 26.16 32.31 2.64
CA ASN A 16 25.85 31.20 1.77
C ASN A 16 24.40 30.74 2.02
N THR A 17 23.76 30.16 1.01
CA THR A 17 22.37 29.73 1.09
C THR A 17 22.33 28.21 1.24
N MET A 18 21.75 27.74 2.34
CA MET A 18 21.44 26.32 2.53
C MET A 18 19.96 26.10 2.23
N GLU A 19 19.67 25.21 1.28
CA GLU A 19 18.30 24.85 0.91
C GLU A 19 17.98 23.43 1.37
N VAL A 20 16.84 23.26 2.05
CA VAL A 20 16.31 21.96 2.46
C VAL A 20 14.98 21.76 1.74
N ALA A 21 14.98 20.90 0.72
CA ALA A 21 13.77 20.48 0.03
C ALA A 21 13.15 19.28 0.78
N CYS A 22 11.92 19.45 1.24
CA CYS A 22 11.23 18.49 2.09
C CYS A 22 10.22 17.65 1.29
N LYS A 23 9.85 16.48 1.84
CA LYS A 23 8.88 15.55 1.21
C LYS A 23 7.43 16.04 1.31
N ASN A 24 7.17 17.07 2.09
CA ASN A 24 5.87 17.73 2.25
C ASN A 24 5.69 18.91 1.28
N PHE A 25 6.45 18.96 0.19
CA PHE A 25 6.40 20.00 -0.85
C PHE A 25 6.90 21.39 -0.43
N GLU A 26 7.48 21.52 0.76
CA GLU A 26 8.08 22.76 1.23
C GLU A 26 9.59 22.81 0.94
N ILE A 27 10.09 24.02 0.68
CA ILE A 27 11.52 24.30 0.53
C ILE A 27 11.90 25.37 1.55
N PHE A 28 12.75 25.00 2.50
CA PHE A 28 13.29 25.93 3.48
C PHE A 28 14.64 26.46 3.00
N ARG A 29 14.78 27.79 2.97
CA ARG A 29 16.03 28.47 2.61
C ARG A 29 16.58 29.19 3.83
N PHE A 30 17.84 28.90 4.14
CA PHE A 30 18.56 29.51 5.25
C PHE A 30 19.73 30.29 4.70
N HIS A 31 19.83 31.57 5.08
CA HIS A 31 21.02 32.37 4.86
C HIS A 31 21.96 32.16 6.03
N VAL A 32 23.07 31.48 5.79
CA VAL A 32 24.02 31.08 6.82
C VAL A 32 25.37 31.71 6.52
N ARG A 33 25.94 32.42 7.49
CA ARG A 33 27.31 32.92 7.36
C ARG A 33 28.29 31.75 7.28
N VAL A 34 29.27 31.83 6.38
CA VAL A 34 30.29 30.79 6.23
C VAL A 34 31.28 30.89 7.38
N THR A 35 31.16 29.96 8.33
CA THR A 35 32.01 29.83 9.51
C THR A 35 32.36 28.36 9.68
N SER A 36 33.41 28.04 10.43
CA SER A 36 33.75 26.64 10.75
C SER A 36 32.59 25.90 11.44
N ALA A 37 31.81 26.61 12.26
CA ALA A 37 30.64 26.08 12.94
C ALA A 37 29.49 25.77 11.96
N SER A 38 29.19 26.65 11.01
CA SER A 38 28.12 26.43 10.02
C SER A 38 28.46 25.33 9.02
N MET A 39 29.72 25.21 8.62
CA MET A 39 30.21 24.07 7.81
C MET A 39 30.07 22.75 8.58
N THR A 40 30.39 22.74 9.87
CA THR A 40 30.21 21.56 10.73
C THR A 40 28.74 21.19 10.88
N LEU A 41 27.87 22.17 11.08
CA LEU A 41 26.42 21.97 11.15
C LEU A 41 25.87 21.39 9.83
N HIS A 42 26.29 21.93 8.69
CA HIS A 42 25.91 21.42 7.37
C HIS A 42 26.31 19.96 7.20
N THR A 43 27.57 19.60 7.49
CA THR A 43 28.04 18.21 7.41
C THR A 43 27.23 17.28 8.31
N ARG A 44 26.98 17.68 9.58
CA ARG A 44 26.16 16.89 10.50
C ARG A 44 24.72 16.74 10.02
N LEU A 45 24.14 17.80 9.46
CA LEU A 45 22.78 17.76 8.92
C LEU A 45 22.70 16.80 7.74
N VAL A 46 23.64 16.87 6.79
CA VAL A 46 23.72 15.94 5.65
C VAL A 46 23.90 14.51 6.14
N GLU A 47 24.84 14.25 7.07
CA GLU A 47 25.07 12.91 7.62
C GLU A 47 23.83 12.33 8.29
N ARG A 48 23.09 13.14 9.06
CA ARG A 48 21.83 12.71 9.68
C ARG A 48 20.73 12.53 8.65
N LEU A 49 20.64 13.42 7.65
CA LEU A 49 19.63 13.39 6.60
C LEU A 49 19.85 12.27 5.56
N GLU A 50 21.09 11.82 5.37
CA GLU A 50 21.45 10.75 4.44
C GLU A 50 21.69 9.39 5.13
N SER A 51 21.63 9.34 6.46
CA SER A 51 21.86 8.08 7.20
C SER A 51 20.80 7.02 6.87
N THR A 52 21.23 5.78 6.65
CA THR A 52 20.37 4.61 6.30
C THR A 52 19.31 4.26 7.35
N HIS A 53 19.41 4.83 8.56
CA HIS A 53 18.53 4.51 9.68
C HIS A 53 17.55 5.64 10.02
N GLN A 54 17.36 6.67 9.19
CA GLN A 54 16.60 7.89 9.54
C GLN A 54 15.34 7.73 10.41
N PRO A 55 14.43 6.76 10.17
CA PRO A 55 13.18 6.68 10.94
C PRO A 55 13.33 5.96 12.28
N ALA A 56 14.23 4.97 12.37
CA ALA A 56 14.29 4.07 13.52
C ALA A 56 14.72 4.79 14.81
N PRO A 57 15.79 5.60 14.85
CA PRO A 57 16.15 6.36 16.04
C PRO A 57 15.03 7.30 16.49
N ILE A 58 14.24 7.92 15.60
CA ILE A 58 13.13 8.81 16.01
C ILE A 58 11.95 7.99 16.52
N ALA A 59 11.55 6.94 15.78
CA ALA A 59 10.45 6.05 16.16
C ALA A 59 10.70 5.33 17.50
N PHE A 60 11.96 5.04 17.81
CA PHE A 60 12.38 4.36 19.04
C PHE A 60 13.04 5.29 20.09
N ALA A 61 13.20 6.59 19.81
CA ALA A 61 13.75 7.56 20.78
C ALA A 61 12.73 7.98 21.83
N LYS A 62 11.44 7.94 21.49
CA LYS A 62 10.38 8.22 22.45
C LYS A 62 10.10 6.94 23.22
N GLU A 63 10.59 6.86 24.46
CA GLU A 63 10.10 5.86 25.40
C GLU A 63 8.57 6.00 25.49
N PRO A 64 7.82 4.89 25.53
CA PRO A 64 6.39 4.97 25.80
C PRO A 64 6.24 5.81 27.06
N LEU A 65 5.42 6.87 27.01
CA LEU A 65 4.97 7.53 28.24
C LEU A 65 4.59 6.40 29.20
N THR A 66 5.02 6.46 30.47
CA THR A 66 4.59 5.50 31.50
C THR A 66 3.06 5.52 31.53
N ARG A 67 2.45 4.66 30.73
CA ARG A 67 1.02 4.59 30.52
C ARG A 67 0.48 3.65 31.57
N SER A 68 -0.71 3.98 32.09
CA SER A 68 -1.35 3.11 33.07
C SER A 68 -1.51 1.71 32.47
N GLU A 69 -1.34 0.68 33.30
CA GLU A 69 -1.54 -0.72 32.92
C GLU A 69 -2.93 -0.99 32.32
N ASP A 70 -3.89 -0.07 32.49
CA ASP A 70 -5.25 -0.16 31.96
C ASP A 70 -5.40 0.29 30.50
N GLU A 71 -4.53 1.18 29.99
CA GLU A 71 -4.54 1.57 28.56
C GLU A 71 -3.94 0.46 27.67
N ASP A 72 -2.93 -0.27 28.15
CA ASP A 72 -2.31 -1.36 27.38
C ASP A 72 -3.18 -2.63 27.33
N LYS A 73 -4.05 -2.86 28.32
CA LYS A 73 -4.97 -4.01 28.34
C LYS A 73 -6.00 -4.02 27.19
N HIS A 74 -6.29 -2.84 26.62
CA HIS A 74 -7.33 -2.67 25.58
C HIS A 74 -6.76 -2.59 24.17
N ARG A 75 -5.43 -2.64 24.00
CA ARG A 75 -4.79 -2.56 22.69
C ARG A 75 -4.42 -3.94 22.19
N HIS A 76 -5.35 -4.55 21.45
CA HIS A 76 -5.09 -5.80 20.76
C HIS A 76 -3.97 -5.62 19.72
N PRO A 77 -3.00 -6.55 19.63
CA PRO A 77 -2.06 -6.59 18.53
C PRO A 77 -2.76 -6.45 17.17
N TRP A 78 -2.14 -5.77 16.21
CA TRP A 78 -2.71 -5.62 14.86
C TRP A 78 -3.11 -6.95 14.22
N SER A 79 -2.40 -8.04 14.52
CA SER A 79 -2.76 -9.39 14.08
C SER A 79 -4.11 -9.86 14.60
N ASP A 80 -4.46 -9.50 15.83
CA ASP A 80 -5.71 -9.91 16.46
C ASP A 80 -6.88 -9.13 15.86
N LEU A 81 -6.65 -7.85 15.54
CA LEU A 81 -7.61 -7.01 14.82
C LEU A 81 -7.84 -7.53 13.39
N GLU A 82 -6.80 -7.93 12.67
CA GLU A 82 -6.93 -8.53 11.33
C GLU A 82 -7.72 -9.86 11.36
N VAL A 83 -7.51 -10.67 12.40
CA VAL A 83 -8.26 -11.91 12.61
C VAL A 83 -9.72 -11.61 12.95
N ALA A 84 -9.98 -10.66 13.85
CA ALA A 84 -11.33 -10.23 14.21
C ALA A 84 -12.08 -9.68 12.99
N GLU A 85 -11.41 -8.90 12.16
CA GLU A 85 -11.97 -8.33 10.94
C GLU A 85 -12.30 -9.41 9.90
N SER A 86 -11.43 -10.40 9.77
CA SER A 86 -11.71 -11.58 8.95
C SER A 86 -12.91 -12.38 9.47
N ALA A 87 -13.15 -12.40 10.78
CA ALA A 87 -14.35 -13.00 11.37
C ALA A 87 -15.60 -12.14 11.14
N ARG A 88 -15.50 -10.80 11.25
CA ARG A 88 -16.59 -9.85 10.93
C ARG A 88 -17.09 -10.05 9.51
N MET A 89 -16.17 -10.20 8.55
CA MET A 89 -16.49 -10.48 7.15
C MET A 89 -16.90 -11.94 6.87
N GLY A 90 -17.02 -12.80 7.89
CA GLY A 90 -17.41 -14.20 7.70
C GLY A 90 -16.41 -15.03 6.87
N LEU A 91 -15.13 -14.68 6.90
CA LEU A 91 -14.04 -15.37 6.20
C LEU A 91 -13.33 -16.43 7.06
N THR A 92 -13.65 -16.52 8.35
CA THR A 92 -13.16 -17.55 9.28
C THR A 92 -14.35 -18.25 9.96
N ALA A 93 -14.35 -19.59 10.06
CA ALA A 93 -15.54 -20.40 10.39
C ALA A 93 -15.94 -20.41 11.88
N PRO A 94 -17.18 -20.82 12.23
CA PRO A 94 -18.47 -20.29 11.79
C PRO A 94 -19.22 -19.62 12.97
N SER A 95 -20.07 -18.65 12.68
CA SER A 95 -21.06 -18.16 13.64
C SER A 95 -21.89 -19.34 14.18
N ARG A 96 -22.00 -19.48 15.51
CA ARG A 96 -22.73 -20.55 16.23
C ARG A 96 -24.24 -20.64 15.90
N ARG A 97 -24.76 -19.85 14.95
CA ARG A 97 -26.19 -19.68 14.67
C ARG A 97 -26.68 -20.09 13.28
N HIS A 98 -25.87 -20.66 12.38
CA HIS A 98 -26.42 -21.26 11.15
C HIS A 98 -25.56 -22.41 10.59
N ASN A 99 -26.27 -23.49 10.19
CA ASN A 99 -25.99 -24.63 9.31
C ASN A 99 -24.52 -25.12 9.05
N PRO A 100 -24.25 -26.43 8.93
CA PRO A 100 -22.90 -27.01 8.74
C PRO A 100 -22.23 -26.72 7.39
N THR A 101 -22.79 -25.86 6.54
CA THR A 101 -22.12 -25.35 5.34
C THR A 101 -21.14 -24.26 5.76
N SER A 102 -20.01 -24.67 6.34
CA SER A 102 -18.84 -23.82 6.58
C SER A 102 -18.57 -22.97 5.34
N GLY A 103 -18.43 -21.65 5.49
CA GLY A 103 -18.40 -20.66 4.40
C GLY A 103 -17.21 -20.75 3.45
N GLY A 104 -16.86 -21.91 2.92
CA GLY A 104 -15.94 -22.10 1.79
C GLY A 104 -14.47 -21.71 2.01
N PHE A 105 -14.09 -21.15 3.17
CA PHE A 105 -12.76 -20.58 3.42
C PHE A 105 -12.05 -21.18 4.63
N ARG A 106 -10.72 -21.18 4.59
CA ARG A 106 -9.83 -21.52 5.71
C ARG A 106 -8.73 -20.48 5.89
N VAL A 107 -8.29 -20.30 7.13
CA VAL A 107 -7.04 -19.62 7.44
C VAL A 107 -5.89 -20.61 7.36
N THR A 108 -4.94 -20.37 6.45
CA THR A 108 -3.71 -21.17 6.36
C THR A 108 -2.57 -20.54 7.17
N ARG A 109 -1.75 -21.40 7.79
CA ARG A 109 -0.49 -21.05 8.46
C ARG A 109 0.73 -21.37 7.59
N VAL A 110 0.56 -21.71 6.32
CA VAL A 110 1.66 -22.09 5.42
C VAL A 110 2.75 -20.99 5.32
N ASN A 111 2.39 -19.73 5.56
CA ASN A 111 3.31 -18.59 5.53
C ASN A 111 3.76 -18.10 6.92
N HIS A 112 3.52 -18.83 8.02
CA HIS A 112 3.87 -18.38 9.38
C HIS A 112 5.36 -18.06 9.57
N THR A 113 6.25 -18.72 8.82
CA THR A 113 7.70 -18.43 8.80
C THR A 113 8.14 -17.61 7.59
N PHE A 114 7.21 -16.98 6.87
CA PHE A 114 7.48 -16.15 5.68
C PHE A 114 8.18 -16.89 4.52
N ARG A 115 8.16 -18.23 4.52
CA ARG A 115 8.82 -19.07 3.51
C ARG A 115 8.03 -19.22 2.21
N LEU A 116 6.70 -19.12 2.27
CA LEU A 116 5.87 -19.15 1.06
C LEU A 116 5.99 -17.82 0.31
N CYS A 117 5.86 -16.71 1.03
CA CYS A 117 5.99 -15.36 0.51
C CYS A 117 6.48 -14.42 1.61
N ALA A 118 7.71 -13.92 1.46
CA ALA A 118 8.34 -13.03 2.43
C ALA A 118 7.70 -11.64 2.55
N THR A 119 6.74 -11.32 1.68
CA THR A 119 6.08 -9.99 1.60
C THR A 119 4.58 -10.06 1.86
N TYR A 120 4.09 -11.21 2.31
CA TYR A 120 2.71 -11.44 2.73
C TYR A 120 2.64 -11.62 4.24
N PRO A 121 1.44 -11.47 4.84
CA PRO A 121 1.25 -11.77 6.25
C PRO A 121 1.48 -13.25 6.56
N MET A 122 1.65 -13.55 7.86
CA MET A 122 1.83 -14.93 8.36
C MET A 122 0.62 -15.83 8.09
N LEU A 123 -0.58 -15.24 8.13
CA LEU A 123 -1.86 -15.91 7.94
C LEU A 123 -2.48 -15.45 6.63
N LEU A 124 -3.03 -16.39 5.87
CA LEU A 124 -3.73 -16.11 4.61
C LEU A 124 -5.10 -16.79 4.61
N ILE A 125 -6.08 -16.13 4.02
CA ILE A 125 -7.42 -16.67 3.82
C ILE A 125 -7.52 -17.18 2.40
N VAL A 126 -7.85 -18.46 2.28
CA VAL A 126 -7.90 -19.20 1.02
C VAL A 126 -9.12 -20.13 1.01
N PRO A 127 -9.56 -20.62 -0.15
CA PRO A 127 -10.64 -21.61 -0.22
C PRO A 127 -10.31 -22.87 0.56
N GLN A 128 -11.31 -23.43 1.23
CA GLN A 128 -11.21 -24.61 2.10
C GLN A 128 -10.57 -25.81 1.38
N HIS A 129 -10.86 -25.98 0.10
CA HIS A 129 -10.39 -27.12 -0.70
C HIS A 129 -9.00 -26.93 -1.32
N ILE A 130 -8.44 -25.72 -1.29
CA ILE A 130 -7.08 -25.47 -1.78
C ILE A 130 -6.11 -25.89 -0.68
N SER A 131 -5.25 -26.88 -0.95
CA SER A 131 -4.28 -27.41 0.03
C SER A 131 -3.05 -26.51 0.19
N ASP A 132 -2.27 -26.69 1.26
CA ASP A 132 -1.00 -25.97 1.41
C ASP A 132 0.04 -26.39 0.34
N SER A 133 -0.05 -27.61 -0.21
CA SER A 133 0.72 -28.03 -1.38
C SER A 133 0.30 -27.29 -2.65
N ASP A 134 -0.99 -27.05 -2.86
CA ASP A 134 -1.48 -26.23 -3.97
C ASP A 134 -0.95 -24.82 -3.86
N LEU A 135 -1.00 -24.21 -2.67
CA LEU A 135 -0.45 -22.87 -2.44
C LEU A 135 1.04 -22.79 -2.75
N LYS A 136 1.83 -23.83 -2.42
CA LYS A 136 3.24 -23.89 -2.81
C LYS A 136 3.39 -23.92 -4.33
N SER A 137 2.60 -24.70 -5.06
CA SER A 137 2.60 -24.71 -6.53
C SER A 137 2.22 -23.35 -7.11
N ILE A 138 1.20 -22.70 -6.56
CA ILE A 138 0.75 -21.36 -6.97
C ILE A 138 1.85 -20.31 -6.69
N ALA A 139 2.54 -20.39 -5.56
CA ALA A 139 3.62 -19.47 -5.22
C ALA A 139 4.79 -19.53 -6.21
N HIS A 140 5.10 -20.71 -6.77
CA HIS A 140 6.10 -20.82 -7.85
C HIS A 140 5.61 -20.24 -9.18
N PHE A 141 4.29 -20.15 -9.36
CA PHE A 141 3.67 -19.62 -10.58
C PHE A 141 3.34 -18.12 -10.49
N ARG A 142 3.21 -17.54 -9.29
CA ARG A 142 2.91 -16.11 -9.09
C ARG A 142 4.19 -15.35 -8.77
N ALA A 143 4.34 -14.16 -9.34
CA ALA A 143 5.54 -13.36 -9.09
C ALA A 143 5.76 -13.13 -7.58
N ARG A 144 7.00 -13.34 -7.13
CA ARG A 144 7.41 -13.22 -5.71
C ARG A 144 6.65 -14.13 -4.72
N GLY A 145 5.99 -15.19 -5.18
CA GLY A 145 5.22 -16.07 -4.30
C GLY A 145 3.90 -15.48 -3.81
N ARG A 146 3.47 -14.33 -4.35
CA ARG A 146 2.26 -13.62 -3.92
C ARG A 146 1.00 -14.26 -4.52
N VAL A 147 0.62 -15.38 -3.91
CA VAL A 147 -0.57 -16.18 -4.25
C VAL A 147 -1.86 -15.34 -4.14
N PRO A 148 -2.96 -15.72 -4.81
CA PRO A 148 -4.29 -15.20 -4.49
C PRO A 148 -4.60 -15.34 -3.00
N ALA A 149 -4.88 -14.23 -2.35
CA ALA A 149 -5.32 -14.17 -0.96
C ALA A 149 -6.63 -13.38 -0.91
N ILE A 150 -7.65 -13.94 -0.26
CA ILE A 150 -8.96 -13.30 -0.10
C ILE A 150 -8.85 -12.29 1.04
N THR A 151 -9.19 -11.02 0.78
CA THR A 151 -9.07 -9.96 1.78
C THR A 151 -10.38 -9.25 2.11
N TYR A 152 -11.43 -9.49 1.33
CA TYR A 152 -12.76 -8.93 1.59
C TYR A 152 -13.87 -9.82 1.03
N ARG A 153 -15.02 -9.81 1.71
CA ARG A 153 -16.26 -10.47 1.31
C ARG A 153 -17.39 -9.45 1.46
N HIS A 154 -18.08 -9.16 0.37
CA HIS A 154 -19.18 -8.22 0.37
C HIS A 154 -20.42 -8.84 1.04
N GLU A 155 -20.96 -8.18 2.08
CA GLU A 155 -22.01 -8.74 2.93
C GLU A 155 -23.28 -9.12 2.15
N ALA A 156 -23.75 -8.25 1.25
CA ALA A 156 -25.03 -8.46 0.56
C ALA A 156 -24.95 -9.37 -0.67
N THR A 157 -23.81 -9.42 -1.35
CA THR A 157 -23.67 -10.16 -2.64
C THR A 157 -22.86 -11.44 -2.51
N ASP A 158 -22.22 -11.65 -1.36
CA ASP A 158 -21.28 -12.75 -1.15
C ASP A 158 -20.06 -12.73 -2.10
N ALA A 159 -19.88 -11.64 -2.85
CA ALA A 159 -18.77 -11.50 -3.79
C ALA A 159 -17.46 -11.23 -3.04
N LEU A 160 -16.36 -11.78 -3.58
CA LEU A 160 -15.05 -11.74 -2.93
C LEU A 160 -14.12 -10.77 -3.62
N VAL A 161 -13.25 -10.13 -2.85
CA VAL A 161 -12.06 -9.45 -3.37
C VAL A 161 -10.84 -10.24 -2.93
N ALA A 162 -10.11 -10.75 -3.92
CA ALA A 162 -8.82 -11.40 -3.74
C ALA A 162 -7.72 -10.59 -4.42
N ARG A 163 -6.51 -10.64 -3.85
CA ARG A 163 -5.33 -9.96 -4.40
C ARG A 163 -4.17 -10.91 -4.62
N CYS A 164 -3.37 -10.64 -5.64
CA CYS A 164 -2.16 -11.40 -5.96
C CYS A 164 -1.14 -10.59 -6.76
N ALA A 165 0.00 -11.20 -7.09
CA ALA A 165 0.86 -10.73 -8.17
C ALA A 165 0.51 -11.40 -9.51
N GLN A 166 1.12 -10.90 -10.61
CA GLN A 166 0.90 -11.46 -11.93
C GLN A 166 1.31 -12.94 -12.01
N PRO A 167 0.63 -13.75 -12.84
CA PRO A 167 1.07 -15.11 -13.14
C PRO A 167 2.31 -15.10 -14.06
N LEU A 168 3.23 -16.04 -13.84
CA LEU A 168 4.48 -16.22 -14.58
C LEU A 168 4.27 -17.10 -15.81
N VAL A 169 3.30 -16.72 -16.64
CA VAL A 169 2.94 -17.41 -17.89
C VAL A 169 4.14 -17.42 -18.85
N GLY A 170 4.77 -16.26 -19.03
CA GLY A 170 5.92 -16.06 -19.91
C GLY A 170 5.66 -16.41 -21.38
N LEU A 171 6.70 -16.33 -22.21
CA LEU A 171 6.61 -16.67 -23.65
C LEU A 171 6.26 -18.14 -23.89
N ARG A 172 6.61 -19.02 -22.92
CA ARG A 172 6.33 -20.47 -22.98
C ARG A 172 4.90 -20.84 -22.61
N ARG A 173 4.01 -19.85 -22.36
CA ARG A 173 2.59 -20.06 -22.02
C ARG A 173 2.40 -21.08 -20.89
N ARG A 174 3.22 -20.97 -19.83
CA ARG A 174 3.14 -21.87 -18.67
C ARG A 174 1.76 -21.80 -18.03
N ARG A 175 1.28 -22.96 -17.59
CA ARG A 175 0.02 -23.13 -16.87
C ARG A 175 0.30 -23.72 -15.49
N CYS A 176 -0.60 -23.50 -14.55
CA CYS A 176 -0.53 -24.05 -13.21
C CYS A 176 -1.92 -24.57 -12.82
N ALA A 177 -2.06 -25.89 -12.74
CA ALA A 177 -3.35 -26.52 -12.43
C ALA A 177 -3.91 -26.07 -11.08
N SER A 178 -3.06 -25.92 -10.05
CA SER A 178 -3.47 -25.41 -8.74
C SER A 178 -3.93 -23.94 -8.79
N ASP A 179 -3.31 -23.09 -9.62
CA ASP A 179 -3.73 -21.69 -9.79
C ASP A 179 -5.06 -21.61 -10.54
N GLU A 180 -5.23 -22.40 -11.60
CA GLU A 180 -6.48 -22.49 -12.34
C GLU A 180 -7.63 -23.04 -11.49
N LEU A 181 -7.34 -24.01 -10.60
CA LEU A 181 -8.32 -24.52 -9.63
C LEU A 181 -8.75 -23.42 -8.65
N TYR A 182 -7.81 -22.62 -8.15
CA TYR A 182 -8.12 -21.49 -7.28
C TYR A 182 -8.98 -20.45 -8.01
N VAL A 183 -8.59 -20.06 -9.22
CA VAL A 183 -9.32 -19.09 -10.05
C VAL A 183 -10.73 -19.60 -10.36
N LYS A 184 -10.87 -20.90 -10.67
CA LYS A 184 -12.16 -21.54 -10.91
C LYS A 184 -13.05 -21.51 -9.67
N PHE A 185 -12.49 -21.73 -8.47
CA PHE A 185 -13.25 -21.57 -7.24
C PHE A 185 -13.80 -20.15 -7.10
N LEU A 186 -12.98 -19.12 -7.28
CA LEU A 186 -13.44 -17.72 -7.20
C LEU A 186 -14.55 -17.41 -8.21
N GLN A 187 -14.42 -17.94 -9.43
CA GLN A 187 -15.43 -17.80 -10.48
C GLN A 187 -16.75 -18.50 -10.12
N GLN A 188 -16.70 -19.67 -9.48
CA GLN A 188 -17.90 -20.43 -9.13
C GLN A 188 -18.55 -19.97 -7.82
N HIS A 189 -17.81 -19.28 -6.96
CA HIS A 189 -18.32 -18.75 -5.69
C HIS A 189 -19.33 -17.62 -5.89
N ALA A 190 -19.04 -16.70 -6.80
CA ALA A 190 -19.88 -15.53 -7.04
C ALA A 190 -20.88 -15.78 -8.17
N VAL A 191 -22.11 -15.28 -7.98
CA VAL A 191 -23.20 -15.37 -8.96
C VAL A 191 -22.81 -14.69 -10.29
N GLY A 192 -22.13 -13.54 -10.21
CA GLY A 192 -21.63 -12.79 -11.35
C GLY A 192 -20.35 -13.32 -11.98
N GLY A 193 -19.82 -14.45 -11.50
CA GLY A 193 -18.54 -14.98 -11.95
C GLY A 193 -17.34 -14.24 -11.35
N LEU A 194 -16.26 -14.11 -12.14
CA LEU A 194 -14.99 -13.53 -11.72
C LEU A 194 -14.45 -12.55 -12.75
N TYR A 195 -14.06 -11.36 -12.28
CA TYR A 195 -13.25 -10.40 -13.02
C TYR A 195 -11.80 -10.45 -12.55
N ILE A 196 -10.87 -10.64 -13.47
CA ILE A 196 -9.44 -10.52 -13.20
C ILE A 196 -9.01 -9.10 -13.58
N ILE A 197 -8.64 -8.30 -12.57
CA ILE A 197 -8.32 -6.89 -12.73
C ILE A 197 -6.80 -6.73 -12.75
N ASP A 198 -6.24 -6.47 -13.94
CA ASP A 198 -4.83 -6.12 -14.09
C ASP A 198 -4.67 -4.59 -14.03
N CYS A 199 -4.12 -4.06 -12.93
CA CYS A 199 -3.95 -2.62 -12.74
C CYS A 199 -2.80 -2.03 -13.58
N ARG A 200 -2.17 -2.79 -14.48
CA ARG A 200 -1.18 -2.25 -15.41
C ARG A 200 -1.87 -1.46 -16.50
N HIS A 201 -1.30 -0.30 -16.83
CA HIS A 201 -1.69 0.43 -18.03
C HIS A 201 -1.46 -0.49 -19.22
N GLN A 202 -2.53 -0.93 -19.88
CA GLN A 202 -2.40 -1.49 -21.20
C GLN A 202 -2.04 -0.31 -22.11
N VAL A 203 -1.00 -0.48 -22.92
CA VAL A 203 -0.64 0.54 -23.92
C VAL A 203 -1.77 0.54 -24.94
N GLY A 204 -2.76 1.41 -24.76
CA GLY A 204 -3.93 1.50 -25.62
C GLY A 204 -5.13 2.14 -24.93
N GLU A 205 -5.58 3.24 -25.53
CA GLU A 205 -6.85 3.96 -25.34
C GLU A 205 -6.92 5.06 -24.27
N GLN A 206 -7.09 6.27 -24.80
CA GLN A 206 -7.30 7.54 -24.13
C GLN A 206 -8.65 7.55 -23.41
N ILE A 207 -8.69 8.03 -22.17
CA ILE A 207 -9.94 8.47 -21.53
C ILE A 207 -9.90 9.99 -21.48
N ASN A 208 -10.49 10.62 -22.49
CA ASN A 208 -10.82 12.05 -22.49
C ASN A 208 -12.05 12.25 -21.61
N ILE A 209 -11.88 12.91 -20.46
CA ILE A 209 -13.00 13.53 -19.76
C ILE A 209 -12.61 14.97 -19.44
N PHE A 210 -13.24 15.87 -20.19
CA PHE A 210 -13.09 17.32 -20.13
C PHE A 210 -13.65 17.83 -18.80
N ILE A 211 -12.80 18.39 -17.94
CA ILE A 211 -13.18 19.27 -16.85
C ILE A 211 -12.27 20.50 -16.99
N MET A 212 -12.87 21.68 -17.19
CA MET A 212 -12.13 22.94 -17.27
C MET A 212 -11.49 23.24 -15.91
N MET A 213 -10.16 23.14 -15.82
CA MET A 213 -9.39 23.56 -14.65
C MET A 213 -8.01 24.12 -15.07
N ILE A 214 -7.45 24.98 -14.23
CA ILE A 214 -6.37 25.95 -14.51
C ILE A 214 -5.12 25.34 -15.20
N PRO A 215 -4.51 26.00 -16.21
CA PRO A 215 -3.48 25.43 -17.10
C PRO A 215 -2.15 25.00 -16.45
N VAL A 216 -1.82 25.44 -15.23
CA VAL A 216 -0.58 25.05 -14.54
C VAL A 216 -0.65 23.60 -14.01
N PHE A 217 -1.84 23.07 -13.70
CA PHE A 217 -2.00 21.71 -13.16
C PHE A 217 -1.89 20.60 -14.20
N PHE A 218 -2.24 20.87 -15.47
CA PHE A 218 -2.20 19.89 -16.56
C PHE A 218 -0.79 19.32 -16.83
N GLY A 219 0.26 20.11 -16.60
CA GLY A 219 1.64 19.66 -16.84
C GLY A 219 2.09 18.49 -15.95
N THR A 220 1.47 18.31 -14.78
CA THR A 220 1.88 17.29 -13.79
C THR A 220 1.19 15.95 -13.96
N ARG A 221 0.00 15.92 -14.60
CA ARG A 221 -0.87 14.75 -14.74
C ARG A 221 -1.29 14.08 -13.42
N TRP A 222 -1.05 14.73 -12.27
CA TRP A 222 -1.39 14.15 -10.96
C TRP A 222 -2.88 13.81 -10.83
N LEU A 223 -3.74 14.78 -11.14
CA LEU A 223 -5.19 14.60 -11.10
C LEU A 223 -5.69 13.57 -12.12
N GLU A 224 -5.02 13.41 -13.28
CA GLU A 224 -5.33 12.33 -14.22
C GLU A 224 -5.07 10.97 -13.58
N HIS A 225 -3.97 10.83 -12.85
CA HIS A 225 -3.65 9.59 -12.16
C HIS A 225 -4.59 9.30 -10.97
N VAL A 226 -4.90 10.31 -10.14
CA VAL A 226 -5.89 10.18 -9.05
C VAL A 226 -7.25 9.79 -9.62
N ARG A 227 -7.71 10.49 -10.67
CA ARG A 227 -8.95 10.17 -11.39
C ARG A 227 -8.93 8.74 -11.92
N SER A 228 -7.84 8.30 -12.55
CA SER A 228 -7.74 6.96 -13.12
C SER A 228 -7.90 5.88 -12.05
N VAL A 229 -7.33 6.08 -10.86
CA VAL A 229 -7.45 5.15 -9.74
C VAL A 229 -8.88 5.13 -9.19
N LEU A 230 -9.52 6.31 -9.03
CA LEU A 230 -10.91 6.42 -8.59
C LEU A 230 -11.89 5.76 -9.58
N VAL A 231 -11.73 6.01 -10.89
CA VAL A 231 -12.54 5.38 -11.93
C VAL A 231 -12.41 3.86 -11.89
N ALA A 232 -11.18 3.34 -11.75
CA ALA A 232 -10.96 1.90 -11.62
C ALA A 232 -11.63 1.32 -10.37
N ALA A 233 -11.59 2.04 -9.24
CA ALA A 233 -12.27 1.64 -8.02
C ALA A 233 -13.79 1.60 -8.22
N THR A 234 -14.39 2.63 -8.81
CA THR A 234 -15.83 2.65 -9.15
C THR A 234 -16.20 1.47 -10.04
N THR A 235 -15.44 1.21 -11.11
CA THR A 235 -15.71 0.03 -11.97
C THR A 235 -15.66 -1.27 -11.18
N CYS A 236 -14.69 -1.44 -10.27
CA CYS A 236 -14.61 -2.63 -9.42
C CYS A 236 -15.81 -2.74 -8.47
N VAL A 237 -16.27 -1.63 -7.90
CA VAL A 237 -17.46 -1.58 -7.04
C VAL A 237 -18.70 -2.00 -7.83
N ASP A 238 -18.91 -1.49 -9.05
CA ASP A 238 -20.03 -1.87 -9.91
C ASP A 238 -20.03 -3.39 -10.19
N LYS A 239 -18.86 -3.97 -10.48
CA LYS A 239 -18.72 -5.43 -10.67
C LYS A 239 -19.05 -6.22 -9.40
N LEU A 240 -18.64 -5.72 -8.24
CA LEU A 240 -18.81 -6.41 -6.96
C LEU A 240 -20.27 -6.33 -6.45
N VAL A 241 -20.91 -5.18 -6.62
CA VAL A 241 -22.22 -4.86 -6.04
C VAL A 241 -23.36 -5.15 -7.03
N GLU A 242 -23.30 -4.59 -8.24
CA GLU A 242 -24.39 -4.71 -9.21
C GLU A 242 -24.36 -6.05 -9.94
N GLU A 243 -23.17 -6.45 -10.41
CA GLU A 243 -23.00 -7.72 -11.14
C GLU A 243 -22.81 -8.91 -10.21
N LYS A 244 -22.62 -8.68 -8.90
CA LYS A 244 -22.41 -9.72 -7.88
C LYS A 244 -21.24 -10.65 -8.22
N ALA A 245 -20.20 -10.09 -8.85
CA ALA A 245 -19.04 -10.83 -9.33
C ALA A 245 -17.84 -10.67 -8.38
N SER A 246 -17.05 -11.74 -8.21
CA SER A 246 -15.80 -11.65 -7.44
C SER A 246 -14.71 -10.95 -8.25
N LEU A 247 -13.72 -10.38 -7.57
CA LEU A 247 -12.57 -9.69 -8.15
C LEU A 247 -11.27 -10.40 -7.77
N LEU A 248 -10.42 -10.68 -8.76
CA LEU A 248 -9.01 -11.04 -8.54
C LEU A 248 -8.13 -9.89 -9.04
N VAL A 249 -7.68 -9.06 -8.12
CA VAL A 249 -6.92 -7.84 -8.42
C VAL A 249 -5.42 -8.13 -8.38
N HIS A 250 -4.70 -7.73 -9.42
CA HIS A 250 -3.24 -7.82 -9.45
C HIS A 250 -2.62 -6.67 -10.25
N CYS A 251 -1.31 -6.52 -10.14
CA CYS A 251 -0.52 -5.73 -11.07
C CYS A 251 0.73 -6.55 -11.42
N SER A 252 1.91 -5.94 -11.52
CA SER A 252 3.17 -6.69 -11.67
C SER A 252 3.51 -7.45 -10.39
N ASP A 253 3.77 -6.71 -9.29
CA ASP A 253 4.20 -7.28 -8.01
C ASP A 253 3.05 -7.38 -6.98
N GLY A 254 1.91 -6.75 -7.22
CA GLY A 254 0.74 -6.88 -6.33
C GLY A 254 0.82 -6.10 -5.00
N TRP A 255 1.69 -5.09 -4.88
CA TRP A 255 1.89 -4.32 -3.64
C TRP A 255 1.76 -2.79 -3.78
N ASP A 256 1.63 -2.26 -5.00
CA ASP A 256 1.45 -0.81 -5.24
C ASP A 256 0.00 -0.54 -5.67
N ARG A 257 -0.27 -0.50 -6.98
CA ARG A 257 -1.61 -0.29 -7.57
C ARG A 257 -2.67 -1.26 -7.10
N THR A 258 -2.27 -2.50 -6.81
CA THR A 258 -3.18 -3.49 -6.24
C THR A 258 -3.65 -3.06 -4.85
N ALA A 259 -2.75 -2.57 -3.98
CA ALA A 259 -3.12 -2.10 -2.65
C ALA A 259 -4.01 -0.85 -2.72
N GLN A 260 -3.71 0.07 -3.63
CA GLN A 260 -4.56 1.25 -3.89
C GLN A 260 -5.98 0.82 -4.26
N LEU A 261 -6.11 -0.06 -5.26
CA LEU A 261 -7.41 -0.44 -5.78
C LEU A 261 -8.23 -1.27 -4.79
N THR A 262 -7.63 -2.28 -4.15
CA THR A 262 -8.35 -3.10 -3.16
C THR A 262 -8.75 -2.28 -1.94
N ALA A 263 -7.91 -1.37 -1.46
CA ALA A 263 -8.26 -0.50 -0.34
C ALA A 263 -9.43 0.44 -0.68
N LEU A 264 -9.40 1.10 -1.85
CA LEU A 264 -10.48 1.99 -2.28
C LEU A 264 -11.81 1.27 -2.49
N VAL A 265 -11.80 0.08 -3.09
CA VAL A 265 -13.02 -0.75 -3.23
C VAL A 265 -13.63 -1.03 -1.85
N LYS A 266 -12.80 -1.37 -0.86
CA LYS A 266 -13.27 -1.60 0.51
C LYS A 266 -13.86 -0.33 1.16
N VAL A 267 -13.22 0.83 1.00
CA VAL A 267 -13.75 2.12 1.49
C VAL A 267 -15.12 2.43 0.89
N CYS A 268 -15.30 2.18 -0.40
CA CYS A 268 -16.59 2.37 -1.09
C CYS A 268 -17.67 1.40 -0.58
N CYS A 269 -17.32 0.13 -0.41
CA CYS A 269 -18.30 -0.93 -0.16
C CYS A 269 -18.65 -1.15 1.32
N ASP A 270 -17.77 -0.79 2.25
CA ASP A 270 -17.97 -1.10 3.67
C ASP A 270 -17.85 0.18 4.53
N PRO A 271 -18.94 0.62 5.18
CA PRO A 271 -18.92 1.78 6.08
C PRO A 271 -17.93 1.65 7.23
N TYR A 272 -17.57 0.43 7.67
CA TYR A 272 -16.59 0.24 8.74
C TYR A 272 -15.25 0.87 8.37
N PHE A 273 -14.78 0.73 7.13
CA PHE A 273 -13.51 1.33 6.68
C PHE A 273 -13.54 2.85 6.53
N ARG A 274 -14.68 3.49 6.80
CA ARG A 274 -14.84 4.96 6.86
C ARG A 274 -14.83 5.50 8.31
N THR A 275 -14.70 4.61 9.29
CA THR A 275 -14.39 4.95 10.69
C THR A 275 -12.89 5.15 10.88
N VAL A 276 -12.46 5.83 11.95
CA VAL A 276 -11.03 6.01 12.29
C VAL A 276 -10.34 4.66 12.48
N ASP A 277 -10.94 3.78 13.29
CA ASP A 277 -10.39 2.46 13.59
C ASP A 277 -10.39 1.54 12.37
N GLY A 278 -11.49 1.54 11.60
CA GLY A 278 -11.60 0.75 10.38
C GLY A 278 -10.62 1.22 9.32
N PHE A 279 -10.43 2.53 9.13
CA PHE A 279 -9.44 3.04 8.19
C PHE A 279 -8.00 2.71 8.60
N ALA A 280 -7.69 2.80 9.90
CA ALA A 280 -6.39 2.36 10.42
C ALA A 280 -6.15 0.87 10.16
N LEU A 281 -7.17 0.03 10.39
CA LEU A 281 -7.09 -1.40 10.10
C LEU A 281 -6.99 -1.71 8.61
N LEU A 282 -7.69 -0.94 7.76
CA LEU A 282 -7.57 -1.03 6.31
C LEU A 282 -6.13 -0.77 5.85
N VAL A 283 -5.50 0.30 6.37
CA VAL A 283 -4.09 0.62 6.06
C VAL A 283 -3.18 -0.49 6.56
N GLN A 284 -3.37 -0.94 7.81
CA GLN A 284 -2.60 -2.04 8.38
C GLN A 284 -2.70 -3.30 7.50
N GLN A 285 -3.90 -3.71 7.12
CA GLN A 285 -4.11 -4.91 6.31
C GLN A 285 -3.55 -4.73 4.89
N GLU A 286 -4.11 -3.79 4.12
CA GLU A 286 -3.89 -3.72 2.67
C GLU A 286 -2.53 -3.13 2.28
N TRP A 287 -1.90 -2.35 3.17
CA TRP A 287 -0.62 -1.71 2.90
C TRP A 287 0.52 -2.32 3.71
N VAL A 288 0.38 -2.42 5.03
CA VAL A 288 1.48 -2.88 5.89
C VAL A 288 1.65 -4.40 5.79
N SER A 289 0.63 -5.17 6.18
CA SER A 289 0.67 -6.63 6.25
C SER A 289 0.84 -7.27 4.88
N PHE A 290 0.18 -6.75 3.84
CA PHE A 290 0.38 -7.18 2.46
C PHE A 290 1.64 -6.59 1.78
N GLY A 291 2.50 -5.89 2.51
CA GLY A 291 3.89 -5.64 2.14
C GLY A 291 4.10 -4.56 1.09
N HIS A 292 3.34 -3.46 1.14
CA HIS A 292 3.70 -2.24 0.44
C HIS A 292 5.09 -1.78 0.89
N ARG A 293 5.92 -1.39 -0.06
CA ARG A 293 7.36 -1.12 0.15
C ARG A 293 7.59 0.31 0.64
N PHE A 294 7.00 0.70 1.77
CA PHE A 294 7.14 2.06 2.33
C PHE A 294 8.60 2.51 2.43
N ASP A 295 9.49 1.61 2.86
CA ASP A 295 10.92 1.83 2.94
C ASP A 295 11.56 2.25 1.61
N SER A 296 11.20 1.58 0.51
CA SER A 296 11.69 1.90 -0.83
C SER A 296 10.95 3.08 -1.47
N ARG A 297 9.63 3.17 -1.29
CA ARG A 297 8.77 4.19 -1.92
C ARG A 297 8.96 5.57 -1.31
N CYS A 298 9.26 5.63 -0.01
CA CYS A 298 9.58 6.85 0.70
C CYS A 298 11.10 7.15 0.71
N GLY A 299 11.92 6.39 -0.04
CA GLY A 299 13.36 6.63 -0.18
C GLY A 299 14.13 6.56 1.14
N MET A 300 13.76 5.63 2.03
CA MET A 300 14.43 5.41 3.32
C MET A 300 15.70 4.54 3.19
N LYS A 301 15.96 3.97 2.01
CA LYS A 301 17.11 3.07 1.73
C LYS A 301 18.33 3.75 1.09
N ALA A 302 18.44 5.07 1.16
CA ALA A 302 19.58 5.77 0.58
C ALA A 302 20.91 5.26 1.16
N GLY A 303 21.78 4.69 0.32
CA GLY A 303 23.22 4.66 0.59
C GLY A 303 23.89 3.37 1.06
N HIS A 304 23.49 2.16 0.62
CA HIS A 304 24.39 0.99 0.69
C HIS A 304 24.51 0.25 -0.64
N ARG A 305 25.24 0.86 -1.58
CA ARG A 305 26.12 0.10 -2.48
C ARG A 305 27.52 0.67 -2.32
N SER A 306 28.40 -0.07 -1.63
CA SER A 306 29.81 0.26 -1.56
C SER A 306 30.36 0.44 -2.98
N GLY A 307 30.78 1.66 -3.33
CA GLY A 307 31.42 1.96 -4.62
C GLY A 307 30.53 2.48 -5.76
N ALA A 308 29.21 2.65 -5.57
CA ALA A 308 28.35 3.33 -6.55
C ALA A 308 28.13 4.80 -6.16
N LYS A 309 28.02 5.70 -7.14
CA LYS A 309 27.68 7.13 -6.93
C LYS A 309 26.49 7.23 -5.97
N LYS A 310 26.61 8.03 -4.91
CA LYS A 310 25.49 8.35 -4.01
C LYS A 310 24.41 9.03 -4.84
N HIS A 311 23.36 8.28 -5.19
CA HIS A 311 22.14 8.84 -5.75
C HIS A 311 21.35 9.48 -4.61
N GLY A 312 20.97 10.75 -4.77
CA GLY A 312 20.13 11.43 -3.79
C GLY A 312 18.74 10.84 -3.76
N TYR A 313 17.93 11.18 -2.76
CA TYR A 313 16.51 10.79 -2.69
C TYR A 313 15.76 11.05 -4.01
N TRP A 314 16.05 12.19 -4.66
CA TRP A 314 15.44 12.61 -5.92
C TRP A 314 15.89 11.80 -7.15
N ASP A 315 16.94 10.99 -7.01
CA ASP A 315 17.49 10.15 -8.08
C ASP A 315 17.14 8.66 -7.91
N ASP A 316 16.39 8.29 -6.86
CA ASP A 316 15.97 6.91 -6.62
C ASP A 316 14.74 6.54 -7.46
N GLU A 317 14.96 5.76 -8.52
CA GLU A 317 13.90 5.25 -9.39
C GLU A 317 12.85 4.37 -8.67
N GLN A 318 13.13 3.90 -7.45
CA GLN A 318 12.17 3.14 -6.64
C GLN A 318 11.27 4.01 -5.78
N SER A 319 11.61 5.30 -5.58
CA SER A 319 10.81 6.24 -4.82
C SER A 319 9.59 6.68 -5.61
N SER A 320 8.40 6.64 -4.99
CA SER A 320 7.14 6.95 -5.68
C SER A 320 6.01 7.24 -4.66
N PRO A 321 5.17 8.27 -4.88
CA PRO A 321 4.14 8.72 -3.95
C PRO A 321 2.86 7.86 -3.99
N VAL A 322 2.99 6.53 -4.06
CA VAL A 322 1.86 5.59 -4.24
C VAL A 322 0.85 5.69 -3.09
N PHE A 323 1.34 5.73 -1.84
CA PHE A 323 0.46 5.87 -0.67
C PHE A 323 -0.16 7.27 -0.59
N VAL A 324 0.59 8.33 -0.93
CA VAL A 324 0.06 9.71 -0.97
C VAL A 324 -1.07 9.81 -2.00
N GLN A 325 -0.92 9.18 -3.17
CA GLN A 325 -1.98 9.11 -4.17
C GLN A 325 -3.24 8.40 -3.66
N PHE A 326 -3.09 7.36 -2.84
CA PHE A 326 -4.24 6.70 -2.19
C PHE A 326 -4.93 7.62 -1.18
N ILE A 327 -4.15 8.32 -0.34
CA ILE A 327 -4.70 9.28 0.62
C ILE A 327 -5.41 10.43 -0.11
N ASP A 328 -4.84 10.95 -1.20
CA ASP A 328 -5.51 11.95 -2.05
C ASP A 328 -6.83 11.41 -2.59
N ALA A 329 -6.84 10.19 -3.15
CA ALA A 329 -8.07 9.57 -3.63
C ALA A 329 -9.15 9.43 -2.53
N VAL A 330 -8.76 9.07 -1.29
CA VAL A 330 -9.68 9.05 -0.14
C VAL A 330 -10.15 10.46 0.21
N TRP A 331 -9.27 11.45 0.22
CA TRP A 331 -9.62 12.85 0.44
C TRP A 331 -10.62 13.36 -0.61
N GLN A 332 -10.46 13.02 -1.89
CA GLN A 332 -11.48 13.34 -2.92
C GLN A 332 -12.86 12.78 -2.53
N MET A 333 -12.92 11.57 -1.94
CA MET A 333 -14.17 10.97 -1.48
C MET A 333 -14.74 11.69 -0.24
N THR A 334 -13.91 12.15 0.70
CA THR A 334 -14.38 12.94 1.85
C THR A 334 -14.94 14.29 1.42
N GLN A 335 -14.36 14.93 0.40
CA GLN A 335 -14.90 16.16 -0.17
C GLN A 335 -16.26 15.94 -0.85
N LEU A 336 -16.45 14.80 -1.53
CA LEU A 336 -17.70 14.47 -2.21
C LEU A 336 -18.82 14.02 -1.24
N ALA A 337 -18.45 13.38 -0.13
CA ALA A 337 -19.40 12.83 0.83
C ALA A 337 -18.93 13.05 2.28
N PRO A 338 -18.91 14.30 2.77
CA PRO A 338 -18.30 14.63 4.07
C PRO A 338 -18.93 13.91 5.26
N CYS A 339 -20.25 13.67 5.22
CA CYS A 339 -20.96 12.97 6.29
C CYS A 339 -20.80 11.43 6.24
N SER A 340 -20.09 10.90 5.24
CA SER A 340 -19.89 9.46 5.07
C SER A 340 -18.64 8.94 5.77
N PHE A 341 -17.79 9.83 6.31
CA PHE A 341 -16.52 9.51 6.96
C PHE A 341 -16.51 10.08 8.39
N GLU A 342 -15.98 9.30 9.33
CA GLU A 342 -15.80 9.73 10.72
C GLU A 342 -14.60 10.67 10.86
N PHE A 343 -13.54 10.41 10.10
CA PHE A 343 -12.33 11.23 10.09
C PHE A 343 -12.47 12.44 9.16
N ASN A 344 -11.64 13.45 9.40
CA ASN A 344 -11.57 14.69 8.62
C ASN A 344 -10.15 14.88 8.07
N ASP A 345 -9.85 16.08 7.59
CA ASP A 345 -8.57 16.40 6.93
C ASP A 345 -7.36 16.42 7.89
N ALA A 346 -7.57 16.50 9.22
CA ALA A 346 -6.54 16.71 10.23
C ALA A 346 -5.85 15.44 10.76
#